data_AF-A0A914D1I6-F1
#
_entry.id   AF-A0A914D1I6-F1
#
_cell.length_a   1.000
_cell.length_b   1.000
_cell.length_c   1.000
_cell.angle_alpha   90.00
_cell.angle_beta   90.00
_cell.angle_gamma   90.00
#
_symmetry.space_group_name_H-M   'P 1'
#
loop_
_entity.id
_entity.type
_entity.pdbx_description
1 polymer ?
#
loop_
_entity_poly.entity_id
_entity_poly.type
_entity_poly.pdbx_seq_one_letter_code
_entity_poly.pdbx_strand_id
1 'polypeptide(L)'
;MRALLRQKWKKMKKYKHKELDFSIVAYLKLAADLYPTSDRWHPVCTPSLCFALEVVTSARFKNCFDCARVLFICSILANWVDESKRYLPEVMATLQGLLMLAVKTSEEEIFPTMSFPITQPFRNMLYVGEKLEEEPIEPLSLSHVFNDEPHEETTELRIQVLRILFSIIQKFIGLYAGHKEAFCAIFK
;
A
#
# COMPACT_ATOMS: atom_id res chain seq x y z
N MET A 1 14.47 5.40 -18.61
CA MET A 1 14.01 5.10 -17.23
C MET A 1 14.44 6.12 -16.17
N ARG A 2 15.73 6.46 -16.00
CA ARG A 2 16.17 7.43 -14.97
C ARG A 2 15.58 8.84 -15.13
N ALA A 3 15.43 9.31 -16.38
CA ALA A 3 14.78 10.60 -16.66
C ALA A 3 13.31 10.62 -16.23
N LEU A 4 12.57 9.53 -16.52
CA LEU A 4 11.17 9.37 -16.11
C LEU A 4 11.02 9.35 -14.59
N LEU A 5 11.93 8.65 -13.88
CA LEU A 5 11.96 8.65 -12.42
C LEU A 5 12.11 10.08 -11.87
N ARG A 6 13.09 10.84 -12.39
CA ARG A 6 13.33 12.23 -11.98
C ARG A 6 12.12 13.11 -12.26
N GLN A 7 11.45 12.93 -13.39
CA GLN A 7 10.23 13.68 -13.73
C GLN A 7 9.10 13.37 -12.74
N LYS A 8 8.84 12.08 -12.46
CA LYS A 8 7.81 11.66 -11.50
C LYS A 8 8.11 12.14 -10.08
N TRP A 9 9.36 12.06 -9.65
CA TRP A 9 9.78 12.53 -8.34
C TRP A 9 9.62 14.05 -8.18
N LYS A 10 9.99 14.84 -9.20
CA LYS A 10 9.72 16.29 -9.21
C LYS A 10 8.22 16.59 -9.15
N LYS A 11 7.39 15.84 -9.89
CA LYS A 11 5.92 15.98 -9.86
C LYS A 11 5.37 15.70 -8.47
N MET A 12 5.81 14.61 -7.82
CA MET A 12 5.42 14.25 -6.46
C MET A 12 5.79 15.33 -5.44
N LYS A 13 7.02 15.84 -5.48
CA LYS A 13 7.46 16.92 -4.57
C LYS A 13 6.65 18.20 -4.76
N LYS A 14 6.32 18.55 -6.01
CA LYS A 14 5.52 19.74 -6.33
C LYS A 14 4.06 19.57 -5.93
N TYR A 15 3.51 18.37 -6.09
CA TYR A 15 2.12 18.06 -5.81
C TYR A 15 2.04 16.92 -4.79
N LYS A 16 2.36 17.21 -3.53
CA LYS A 16 2.26 16.24 -2.42
C LYS A 16 0.86 15.63 -2.27
N HIS A 17 -0.16 16.27 -2.84
CA HIS A 17 -1.57 15.87 -2.77
C HIS A 17 -2.14 15.31 -4.06
N LYS A 18 -1.41 15.33 -5.18
CA LYS A 18 -1.94 14.75 -6.42
C LYS A 18 -1.71 13.24 -6.36
N GLU A 19 -2.70 12.65 -5.70
CA GLU A 19 -3.18 11.28 -5.59
C GLU A 19 -2.41 10.24 -6.42
N LEU A 20 -2.25 9.08 -5.79
CA LEU A 20 -1.57 7.91 -6.31
C LEU A 20 -2.12 7.54 -7.70
N ASP A 21 -1.47 8.08 -8.71
CA ASP A 21 -1.88 7.96 -10.10
C ASP A 21 -1.45 6.60 -10.67
N PHE A 22 -2.27 6.04 -11.55
CA PHE A 22 -1.97 4.81 -12.29
C PHE A 22 -0.60 4.89 -12.97
N SER A 23 -0.19 6.08 -13.41
CA SER A 23 1.11 6.27 -14.03
C SER A 23 2.29 5.87 -13.12
N ILE A 24 2.17 5.98 -11.79
CA ILE A 24 3.21 5.55 -10.84
C ILE A 24 3.28 4.03 -10.81
N VAL A 25 2.12 3.40 -10.70
CA VAL A 25 1.96 1.94 -10.71
C VAL A 25 2.54 1.32 -11.99
N ALA A 26 2.16 1.86 -13.16
CA ALA A 26 2.67 1.40 -14.45
C ALA A 26 4.20 1.54 -14.55
N TYR A 27 4.76 2.62 -14.02
CA TYR A 27 6.21 2.84 -13.99
C TYR A 27 6.93 1.82 -13.11
N LEU A 28 6.41 1.54 -11.91
CA LEU A 28 7.00 0.55 -11.01
C LEU A 28 6.90 -0.85 -11.61
N LYS A 29 5.76 -1.21 -12.21
CA LYS A 29 5.64 -2.52 -12.86
C LYS A 29 6.62 -2.67 -14.03
N LEU A 30 6.70 -1.66 -14.90
CA LEU A 30 7.65 -1.65 -16.02
C LEU A 30 9.11 -1.70 -15.55
N ALA A 31 9.46 -1.02 -14.46
CA ALA A 31 10.81 -1.09 -13.90
C ALA A 31 11.15 -2.49 -13.36
N ALA A 32 10.16 -3.20 -12.79
CA ALA A 32 10.30 -4.58 -12.33
C ALA A 32 10.55 -5.56 -13.48
N ASP A 33 9.81 -5.37 -14.58
CA ASP A 33 9.80 -6.33 -15.68
C ASP A 33 11.00 -6.14 -16.61
N LEU A 34 11.56 -4.92 -16.69
CA LEU A 34 12.72 -4.62 -17.54
C LEU A 34 14.07 -4.90 -16.90
N TYR A 35 14.17 -4.95 -15.57
CA TYR A 35 15.44 -5.01 -14.86
C TYR A 35 15.36 -5.97 -13.66
N PRO A 36 16.46 -6.63 -13.30
CA PRO A 36 16.50 -7.48 -12.12
C PRO A 36 16.23 -6.66 -10.85
N THR A 37 15.31 -7.13 -10.01
CA THR A 37 14.98 -6.51 -8.71
C THR A 37 15.77 -7.12 -7.55
N SER A 38 16.45 -8.25 -7.77
CA SER A 38 17.23 -8.95 -6.75
C SER A 38 18.61 -8.34 -6.49
N ASP A 39 19.17 -7.60 -7.44
CA ASP A 39 20.48 -6.96 -7.37
C ASP A 39 20.63 -6.04 -6.14
N ARG A 40 21.71 -6.24 -5.37
CA ARG A 40 22.00 -5.42 -4.17
C ARG A 40 21.93 -3.93 -4.45
N TRP A 41 22.49 -3.51 -5.58
CA TRP A 41 22.41 -2.15 -6.08
C TRP A 41 22.22 -2.16 -7.59
N HIS A 42 21.24 -1.41 -8.07
CA HIS A 42 21.00 -1.21 -9.49
C HIS A 42 20.67 0.28 -9.75
N PRO A 43 21.28 0.93 -10.76
CA PRO A 43 21.16 2.38 -10.98
C PRO A 43 19.75 2.86 -11.35
N VAL A 44 18.83 1.93 -11.62
CA VAL A 44 17.41 2.19 -11.86
C VAL A 44 16.53 1.60 -10.76
N CYS A 45 16.66 0.30 -10.43
CA CYS A 45 15.75 -0.38 -9.51
C CYS A 45 15.88 0.15 -8.08
N THR A 46 17.10 0.36 -7.59
CA THR A 46 17.31 0.87 -6.23
C THR A 46 16.67 2.24 -6.03
N PRO A 47 16.91 3.27 -6.88
CA PRO A 47 16.23 4.54 -6.70
C PRO A 47 14.72 4.48 -7.00
N SER A 48 14.25 3.56 -7.87
CA SER A 48 12.81 3.31 -8.07
C SER A 48 12.15 2.72 -6.84
N LEU A 49 12.83 1.80 -6.13
CA LEU A 49 12.37 1.22 -4.87
C LEU A 49 12.28 2.31 -3.80
N CYS A 50 13.32 3.12 -3.63
CA CYS A 50 13.30 4.25 -2.69
C CYS A 50 12.16 5.23 -3.01
N PHE A 51 11.94 5.52 -4.29
CA PHE A 51 10.81 6.35 -4.72
C PHE A 51 9.46 5.74 -4.37
N ALA A 52 9.28 4.44 -4.58
CA ALA A 52 8.04 3.74 -4.21
C ALA A 52 7.80 3.76 -2.69
N LEU A 53 8.84 3.58 -1.87
CA LEU A 53 8.72 3.69 -0.41
C LEU A 53 8.40 5.13 0.04
N GLU A 54 8.99 6.14 -0.61
CA GLU A 54 8.63 7.54 -0.38
C GLU A 54 7.16 7.82 -0.75
N VAL A 55 6.66 7.21 -1.83
CA VAL A 55 5.23 7.30 -2.21
C VAL A 55 4.33 6.66 -1.15
N VAL A 56 4.67 5.45 -0.67
CA VAL A 56 3.89 4.75 0.36
C VAL A 56 3.88 5.52 1.69
N THR A 57 5.02 6.06 2.11
CA THR A 57 5.11 6.85 3.36
C THR A 57 4.42 8.21 3.27
N SER A 58 4.49 8.88 2.12
CA SER A 58 3.89 10.21 1.94
C SER A 58 2.41 10.17 1.56
N ALA A 59 1.86 8.98 1.28
CA ALA A 59 0.45 8.80 0.98
C ALA A 59 -0.43 9.32 2.12
N ARG A 60 -1.49 10.06 1.78
CA ARG A 60 -2.51 10.49 2.74
C ARG A 60 -3.80 9.75 2.40
N PHE A 61 -4.30 9.00 3.36
CA PHE A 61 -5.53 8.24 3.20
C PHE A 61 -6.73 9.14 3.49
N LYS A 62 -7.47 9.52 2.45
CA LYS A 62 -8.73 10.26 2.59
C LYS A 62 -9.93 9.35 2.38
N ASN A 63 -9.81 8.47 1.39
CA ASN A 63 -10.90 7.60 0.93
C ASN A 63 -10.46 6.13 0.93
N CYS A 64 -11.43 5.21 0.86
CA CYS A 64 -11.16 3.77 0.70
C CYS A 64 -10.32 3.46 -0.57
N PHE A 65 -10.54 4.23 -1.64
CA PHE A 65 -9.75 4.13 -2.89
C PHE A 65 -8.27 4.44 -2.71
N ASP A 66 -7.90 5.41 -1.85
CA ASP A 66 -6.50 5.70 -1.56
C ASP A 66 -5.82 4.50 -0.89
N CYS A 67 -6.54 3.83 0.01
CA CYS A 67 -6.08 2.60 0.65
C CYS A 67 -5.83 1.51 -0.42
N ALA A 68 -6.78 1.30 -1.33
CA ALA A 68 -6.64 0.35 -2.43
C ALA A 68 -5.43 0.66 -3.33
N ARG A 69 -5.23 1.93 -3.69
CA ARG A 69 -4.10 2.39 -4.52
C ARG A 69 -2.75 2.13 -3.84
N VAL A 70 -2.63 2.43 -2.54
CA VAL A 70 -1.41 2.13 -1.77
C VAL A 70 -1.18 0.63 -1.68
N LEU A 71 -2.22 -0.15 -1.38
CA LEU A 71 -2.12 -1.62 -1.31
C LEU A 71 -1.64 -2.22 -2.63
N PHE A 72 -2.08 -1.67 -3.77
CA PHE A 72 -1.58 -2.11 -5.07
C PHE A 72 -0.08 -1.86 -5.23
N ILE A 73 0.42 -0.69 -4.80
CA ILE A 73 1.87 -0.41 -4.78
C ILE A 73 2.60 -1.38 -3.84
N CYS A 74 2.06 -1.63 -2.64
CA CYS A 74 2.62 -2.60 -1.70
C CYS A 74 2.68 -4.01 -2.29
N SER A 75 1.70 -4.41 -3.10
CA SER A 75 1.70 -5.71 -3.79
C SER A 75 2.84 -5.83 -4.82
N ILE A 76 3.13 -4.74 -5.56
CA ILE A 76 4.25 -4.66 -6.49
C ILE A 76 5.57 -4.73 -5.71
N LEU A 77 5.68 -3.98 -4.61
CA LEU A 77 6.85 -4.01 -3.74
C LEU A 77 7.10 -5.41 -3.16
N ALA A 78 6.04 -6.11 -2.75
CA ALA A 78 6.13 -7.49 -2.27
C ALA A 78 6.66 -8.45 -3.36
N ASN A 79 6.32 -8.23 -4.63
CA ASN A 79 6.93 -8.97 -5.75
C ASN A 79 8.41 -8.59 -5.95
N TRP A 80 8.76 -7.31 -5.83
CA TRP A 80 10.14 -6.85 -6.03
C TRP A 80 11.11 -7.47 -5.04
N VAL A 81 10.69 -7.58 -3.77
CA VAL A 81 11.51 -8.15 -2.70
C VAL A 81 11.33 -9.66 -2.55
N ASP A 82 10.58 -10.32 -3.43
CA ASP A 82 10.32 -11.75 -3.29
C ASP A 82 11.60 -12.57 -3.39
N GLU A 83 12.48 -12.27 -4.35
CA GLU A 83 13.76 -12.97 -4.44
C GLU A 83 14.77 -12.48 -3.41
N SER A 84 14.83 -11.17 -3.17
CA SER A 84 15.88 -10.57 -2.33
C SER A 84 15.59 -10.64 -0.82
N LYS A 85 14.35 -10.94 -0.43
CA LYS A 85 13.86 -11.03 0.96
C LYS A 85 14.25 -9.82 1.82
N ARG A 86 14.33 -8.64 1.21
CA ARG A 86 14.68 -7.38 1.89
C ARG A 86 13.53 -6.91 2.75
N TYR A 87 13.86 -6.46 3.95
CA TYR A 87 12.90 -5.86 4.86
C TYR A 87 12.51 -4.46 4.41
N LEU A 88 11.19 -4.20 4.33
CA LEU A 88 10.59 -2.92 3.98
C LEU A 88 9.80 -2.36 5.18
N PRO A 89 10.43 -1.60 6.09
CA PRO A 89 9.78 -1.11 7.31
C PRO A 89 8.60 -0.18 7.01
N GLU A 90 8.71 0.66 5.97
CA GLU A 90 7.67 1.60 5.58
C GLU A 90 6.39 0.87 5.17
N VAL A 91 6.52 -0.22 4.40
CA VAL A 91 5.38 -1.03 3.97
C VAL A 91 4.73 -1.70 5.18
N MET A 92 5.52 -2.25 6.11
CA MET A 92 4.99 -2.87 7.32
C MET A 92 4.22 -1.87 8.20
N ALA A 93 4.78 -0.68 8.42
CA ALA A 93 4.11 0.38 9.16
C ALA A 93 2.80 0.82 8.49
N THR A 94 2.77 0.89 7.16
CA THR A 94 1.55 1.19 6.41
C THR A 94 0.51 0.08 6.53
N LEU A 95 0.90 -1.20 6.42
CA LEU A 95 -0.03 -2.33 6.57
C LEU A 95 -0.64 -2.36 7.98
N GLN A 96 0.18 -2.12 9.01
CA GLN A 96 -0.29 -2.00 10.39
C GLN A 96 -1.28 -0.84 10.53
N GLY A 97 -0.97 0.33 9.99
CA GLY A 97 -1.87 1.49 9.99
C GLY A 97 -3.21 1.22 9.32
N LEU A 98 -3.21 0.51 8.17
CA LEU A 98 -4.43 0.10 7.48
C LEU A 98 -5.26 -0.88 8.30
N LEU A 99 -4.64 -1.78 9.08
CA LEU A 99 -5.37 -2.67 9.99
C LEU A 99 -6.06 -1.91 11.12
N MET A 100 -5.43 -0.87 11.69
CA MET A 100 -6.09 -0.05 12.72
C MET A 100 -7.28 0.74 12.17
N LEU A 101 -7.25 1.15 10.89
CA LEU A 101 -8.41 1.78 10.25
C LEU A 101 -9.61 0.84 10.07
N ALA A 102 -9.38 -0.47 10.12
CA ALA A 102 -10.39 -1.51 9.98
C ALA A 102 -11.09 -1.85 11.30
N VAL A 103 -10.53 -1.41 12.43
CA VAL A 103 -11.03 -1.71 13.78
C VAL A 103 -11.64 -0.44 14.36
N LYS A 104 -12.72 -0.61 15.13
CA LYS A 104 -13.31 0.49 15.89
C LYS A 104 -12.34 0.92 16.99
N THR A 105 -11.60 1.97 16.71
CA THR A 105 -10.50 2.43 17.56
C THR A 105 -10.94 3.61 18.42
N SER A 106 -10.56 3.61 19.71
CA SER A 106 -10.79 4.72 20.64
C SER A 106 -9.89 5.93 20.30
N GLU A 107 -10.28 7.15 20.69
CA GLU A 107 -9.53 8.37 20.36
C GLU A 107 -8.11 8.40 20.95
N GLU A 108 -7.87 7.65 22.03
CA GLU A 108 -6.60 7.60 22.77
C GLU A 108 -5.51 6.77 22.07
N GLU A 109 -5.85 5.94 21.08
CA GLU A 109 -4.87 5.08 20.41
C GLU A 109 -4.05 5.83 19.37
N ILE A 110 -2.74 5.61 19.40
CA ILE A 110 -1.75 6.32 18.58
C ILE A 110 -1.42 5.47 17.34
N PHE A 111 -1.54 6.06 16.16
CA PHE A 111 -1.10 5.41 14.92
C PHE A 111 0.44 5.33 14.83
N PRO A 112 1.01 4.29 14.21
CA PRO A 112 2.44 4.07 14.06
C PRO A 112 3.08 5.08 13.09
N THR A 113 2.27 5.80 12.29
CA THR A 113 2.76 6.78 11.32
C THR A 113 1.80 7.96 11.21
N MET A 114 2.35 9.17 11.08
CA MET A 114 1.61 10.43 10.92
C MET A 114 0.83 10.55 9.60
N SER A 115 0.95 9.56 8.71
CA SER A 115 0.30 9.53 7.39
C SER A 115 -1.17 9.09 7.45
N PHE A 116 -1.58 8.49 8.59
CA PHE A 116 -2.93 8.04 8.83
C PHE A 116 -3.81 9.15 9.44
N PRO A 117 -5.09 9.24 9.07
CA PRO A 117 -6.00 10.22 9.65
C PRO A 117 -6.25 9.90 11.12
N ILE A 118 -6.05 10.91 11.98
CA ILE A 118 -6.21 10.77 13.44
C ILE A 118 -7.66 11.05 13.86
N THR A 119 -8.37 11.89 13.11
CA THR A 119 -9.72 12.37 13.44
C THR A 119 -10.81 11.45 12.87
N GLN A 120 -11.86 11.21 13.66
CA GLN A 120 -13.10 10.63 13.15
C GLN A 120 -13.80 11.60 12.18
N PRO A 121 -14.51 11.14 11.13
CA PRO A 121 -14.84 9.74 10.80
C PRO A 121 -13.75 8.98 10.04
N PHE A 122 -12.73 9.66 9.51
CA PHE A 122 -11.69 9.07 8.66
C PHE A 122 -10.83 8.00 9.37
N ARG A 123 -10.74 8.05 10.70
CA ARG A 123 -10.08 7.03 11.53
C ARG A 123 -10.69 5.62 11.38
N ASN A 124 -11.97 5.51 11.05
CA ASN A 124 -12.67 4.23 10.92
C ASN A 124 -13.10 3.96 9.46
N MET A 125 -12.36 4.48 8.47
CA MET A 125 -12.79 4.43 7.07
C MET A 125 -12.90 3.01 6.49
N LEU A 126 -12.13 2.05 7.02
CA LEU A 126 -12.15 0.65 6.61
C LEU A 126 -12.98 -0.22 7.56
N TYR A 127 -13.61 0.37 8.57
CA TYR A 127 -14.42 -0.36 9.52
C TYR A 127 -15.69 -0.90 8.85
N VAL A 128 -15.94 -2.19 9.03
CA VAL A 128 -17.15 -2.87 8.56
C VAL A 128 -18.02 -3.17 9.78
N GLY A 129 -19.07 -2.37 9.97
CA GLY A 129 -20.03 -2.55 11.06
C GLY A 129 -21.23 -3.43 10.71
N GLU A 130 -21.52 -3.56 9.42
CA GLU A 130 -22.68 -4.29 8.91
C GLU A 130 -22.27 -5.69 8.47
N LYS A 131 -23.11 -6.68 8.78
CA LYS A 131 -22.92 -8.04 8.30
C LYS A 131 -23.45 -8.10 6.86
N LEU A 132 -22.57 -8.32 5.90
CA LEU A 132 -22.95 -8.60 4.51
C LEU A 132 -23.49 -10.04 4.41
N GLU A 133 -24.44 -10.26 3.50
CA GLU A 133 -24.88 -11.61 3.11
C GLU A 133 -23.70 -12.36 2.45
N GLU A 134 -23.69 -13.70 2.56
CA GLU A 134 -22.57 -14.57 2.16
C GLU A 134 -22.44 -14.72 0.63
N GLU A 135 -22.50 -13.62 -0.11
CA GLU A 135 -22.24 -13.62 -1.54
C GLU A 135 -20.74 -13.65 -1.84
N PRO A 136 -20.31 -14.35 -2.90
CA PRO A 136 -18.91 -14.39 -3.29
C PRO A 136 -18.46 -13.02 -3.78
N ILE A 137 -17.65 -12.34 -2.95
CA ILE A 137 -17.15 -11.00 -3.26
C ILE A 137 -16.14 -11.07 -4.42
N GLU A 138 -16.43 -10.33 -5.49
CA GLU A 138 -15.55 -10.22 -6.65
C GLU A 138 -14.22 -9.52 -6.31
N PRO A 139 -13.13 -9.84 -7.02
CA PRO A 139 -11.87 -9.13 -6.85
C PRO A 139 -11.97 -7.68 -7.37
N LEU A 140 -11.36 -6.74 -6.64
CA LEU A 140 -11.32 -5.33 -6.99
C LEU A 140 -10.59 -5.10 -8.32
N SER A 141 -11.26 -4.50 -9.29
CA SER A 141 -10.68 -4.16 -10.59
C SER A 141 -9.82 -2.90 -10.52
N LEU A 142 -8.67 -2.91 -11.19
CA LEU A 142 -7.79 -1.74 -11.30
C LEU A 142 -8.48 -0.55 -11.96
N SER A 143 -9.30 -0.81 -12.98
CA SER A 143 -10.05 0.24 -13.67
C SER A 143 -10.97 0.98 -12.71
N HIS A 144 -11.56 0.27 -11.76
CA HIS A 144 -12.45 0.86 -10.76
C HIS A 144 -11.67 1.69 -9.72
N VAL A 145 -10.45 1.29 -9.37
CA VAL A 145 -9.61 1.99 -8.37
C VAL A 145 -9.00 3.29 -8.89
N PHE A 146 -8.62 3.30 -10.17
CA PHE A 146 -7.97 4.44 -10.82
C PHE A 146 -8.93 5.28 -11.68
N ASN A 147 -10.24 5.00 -11.61
CA ASN A 147 -11.23 5.92 -12.16
C ASN A 147 -11.29 7.16 -11.26
N ASP A 148 -11.28 8.35 -11.87
CA ASP A 148 -11.37 9.63 -11.15
C ASP A 148 -12.83 10.06 -10.92
N GLU A 149 -13.78 9.22 -11.30
CA GLU A 149 -15.21 9.46 -11.07
C GLU A 149 -15.55 9.32 -9.57
N PRO A 150 -16.41 10.20 -9.04
CA PRO A 150 -16.85 10.10 -7.65
C PRO A 150 -17.72 8.85 -7.48
N HIS A 151 -17.15 7.82 -6.85
CA HIS A 151 -17.86 6.61 -6.46
C HIS A 151 -18.21 6.67 -4.97
N GLU A 152 -19.41 6.18 -4.63
CA GLU A 152 -19.83 6.05 -3.23
C GLU A 152 -19.02 4.94 -2.55
N GLU A 153 -18.62 5.17 -1.29
CA GLU A 153 -17.92 4.17 -0.49
C GLU A 153 -18.90 3.11 -0.01
N THR A 154 -18.97 1.99 -0.73
CA THR A 154 -19.81 0.85 -0.35
C THR A 154 -19.12 -0.06 0.67
N THR A 155 -19.92 -0.78 1.46
CA THR A 155 -19.41 -1.80 2.40
C THR A 155 -18.64 -2.91 1.67
N GLU A 156 -19.07 -3.27 0.45
CA GLU A 156 -18.39 -4.24 -0.41
C GLU A 156 -16.96 -3.80 -0.75
N LEU A 157 -16.76 -2.53 -1.13
CA LEU A 157 -15.42 -2.00 -1.43
C LEU A 157 -14.49 -2.10 -0.23
N ARG A 158 -14.98 -1.79 0.98
CA ARG A 158 -14.19 -1.95 2.21
C ARG A 158 -13.76 -3.40 2.40
N ILE A 159 -14.65 -4.36 2.19
CA ILE A 159 -14.33 -5.79 2.32
C ILE A 159 -13.33 -6.23 1.23
N GLN A 160 -13.49 -5.78 -0.01
CA GLN A 160 -12.54 -6.06 -1.09
C GLN A 160 -11.13 -5.53 -0.75
N VAL A 161 -11.04 -4.31 -0.23
CA VAL A 161 -9.78 -3.69 0.21
C VAL A 161 -9.17 -4.48 1.38
N LEU A 162 -9.98 -4.90 2.36
CA LEU A 162 -9.51 -5.73 3.48
C LEU A 162 -9.01 -7.10 3.01
N ARG A 163 -9.68 -7.72 2.04
CA ARG A 163 -9.23 -8.98 1.44
C ARG A 163 -7.86 -8.84 0.79
N ILE A 164 -7.62 -7.73 0.08
CA ILE A 164 -6.31 -7.43 -0.51
C ILE A 164 -5.26 -7.20 0.59
N LEU A 165 -5.62 -6.43 1.63
CA LEU A 165 -4.75 -6.18 2.77
C LEU A 165 -4.29 -7.49 3.43
N PHE A 166 -5.21 -8.41 3.73
CA PHE A 166 -4.88 -9.71 4.31
C PHE A 166 -4.02 -10.56 3.37
N SER A 167 -4.31 -10.58 2.08
CA SER A 167 -3.50 -11.31 1.10
C SER A 167 -2.06 -10.79 1.03
N ILE A 168 -1.87 -9.47 1.09
CA ILE A 168 -0.54 -8.85 1.10
C ILE A 168 0.19 -9.14 2.41
N ILE A 169 -0.49 -9.07 3.55
CA ILE A 169 0.09 -9.43 4.86
C ILE A 169 0.53 -10.90 4.84
N GLN A 170 -0.32 -11.81 4.38
CA GLN A 170 0.01 -13.23 4.24
C GLN A 170 1.24 -13.44 3.37
N LYS A 171 1.36 -12.69 2.27
CA LYS A 171 2.55 -12.71 1.43
C LYS A 171 3.80 -12.26 2.19
N PHE A 172 3.74 -11.14 2.92
CA PHE A 172 4.89 -10.66 3.73
C PHE A 172 5.26 -11.61 4.87
N ILE A 173 4.28 -12.29 5.47
CA ILE A 173 4.52 -13.35 6.45
C ILE A 173 5.36 -14.47 5.80
N GLY A 174 4.95 -14.94 4.61
CA GLY A 174 5.72 -15.94 3.86
C GLY A 174 7.11 -15.46 3.44
N LEU A 175 7.25 -14.18 3.06
CA LEU A 175 8.53 -13.58 2.69
C LEU A 175 9.52 -13.54 3.86
N TYR A 176 9.07 -13.18 5.06
CA TYR A 176 9.94 -12.96 6.21
C TYR A 176 10.04 -14.17 7.14
N ALA A 177 9.32 -15.27 6.87
CA ALA A 177 9.40 -16.51 7.66
C ALA A 177 10.84 -17.07 7.77
N GLY A 178 11.72 -16.77 6.81
CA GLY A 178 13.13 -17.14 6.87
C GLY A 178 13.95 -16.41 7.94
N HIS A 179 13.52 -15.21 8.35
CA HIS A 179 14.25 -14.35 9.30
C HIS A 179 13.79 -14.61 10.74
N LYS A 180 14.08 -15.81 11.28
CA LYS A 180 13.53 -16.30 12.57
C LYS A 180 13.62 -15.31 13.74
N GLU A 181 14.75 -14.62 13.88
CA GLU A 181 14.99 -13.69 15.00
C GLU A 181 14.19 -12.38 14.83
N ALA A 182 14.17 -11.83 13.62
CA ALA A 182 13.47 -10.58 13.34
C ALA A 182 11.96 -10.78 13.18
N PHE A 183 11.51 -11.97 12.78
CA PHE A 183 10.10 -12.27 12.52
C PHE A 183 9.22 -11.97 13.74
N CYS A 184 9.64 -12.43 14.92
CA CYS A 184 8.92 -12.19 16.18
C CYS A 184 8.86 -10.69 16.55
N ALA A 185 9.86 -9.90 16.15
CA ALA A 185 9.86 -8.46 16.40
C ALA A 185 8.97 -7.70 15.39
N ILE A 186 8.89 -8.18 14.15
CA ILE A 186 8.13 -7.56 13.07
C ILE A 186 6.62 -7.81 13.22
N PHE A 187 6.22 -9.03 13.57
CA PHE A 187 4.82 -9.47 13.62
C PHE A 187 4.31 -9.69 15.05
N LYS A 188 4.79 -8.89 16.01
CA LYS A 188 4.37 -8.99 17.41
C LYS A 188 2.93 -8.54 17.63
#